data_AF-A0A9E5NIX6-F1
#
_entry.id   AF-A0A9E5NIX6-F1
#
_cell.length_a   1.000
_cell.length_b   1.000
_cell.length_c   1.000
_cell.angle_alpha   90.00
_cell.angle_beta   90.00
_cell.angle_gamma   90.00
#
_symmetry.space_group_name_H-M   'P 1'
#
loop_
_entity.id
_entity.type
_entity.pdbx_description
1 polymer ?
#
loop_
_entity_poly.entity_id
_entity_poly.type
_entity_poly.pdbx_seq_one_letter_code
_entity_poly.pdbx_strand_id
1 'polypeptide(L)' 'SQANRKYLAFAKKADEEGYPQIARLFRAASAAETVHAHNHLRIMGGIKSTEENIQEAIGGETYEFNEMY' A
#
# COMPACT_ATOMS: atom_id res chain seq x y z
N SER A 1 2.16 -2.11 -2.42
CA SER A 1 2.35 -2.29 -3.88
C SER A 1 1.21 -1.63 -4.64
N GLN A 2 1.36 -1.36 -5.95
CA GLN A 2 0.23 -0.91 -6.77
C GLN A 2 -0.90 -1.97 -6.82
N ALA A 3 -0.54 -3.26 -6.74
CA ALA A 3 -1.49 -4.37 -6.66
C ALA A 3 -2.37 -4.31 -5.40
N ASN A 4 -1.79 -4.04 -4.22
CA ASN A 4 -2.54 -3.86 -2.98
C ASN A 4 -3.67 -2.82 -3.12
N ARG A 5 -3.36 -1.62 -3.65
CA ARG A 5 -4.35 -0.55 -3.83
C ARG A 5 -5.44 -0.93 -4.84
N LYS A 6 -5.07 -1.58 -5.94
CA LYS A 6 -6.02 -2.10 -6.94
C LYS A 6 -6.97 -3.13 -6.33
N TYR A 7 -6.46 -4.08 -5.55
CA TYR A 7 -7.30 -5.09 -4.91
C TYR A 7 -8.27 -4.51 -3.87
N LEU A 8 -7.89 -3.46 -3.13
CA LEU A 8 -8.84 -2.76 -2.26
C LEU A 8 -9.96 -2.09 -3.06
N ALA A 9 -9.62 -1.43 -4.17
CA ALA A 9 -10.63 -0.83 -5.04
C ALA A 9 -11.56 -1.88 -5.66
N PHE A 10 -11.04 -3.03 -6.08
CA PHE A 10 -11.83 -4.14 -6.61
C PHE A 10 -12.71 -4.79 -5.54
N ALA A 11 -12.20 -4.91 -4.31
CA ALA A 11 -13.00 -5.40 -3.18
C ALA A 11 -14.21 -4.48 -2.94
N LYS A 12 -14.00 -3.16 -2.92
CA LYS A 12 -15.08 -2.19 -2.77
C LYS A 12 -16.12 -2.32 -3.89
N LYS A 13 -15.68 -2.42 -5.14
CA LYS A 13 -16.57 -2.60 -6.29
C LYS A 13 -17.37 -3.90 -6.21
N ALA A 14 -16.73 -5.00 -5.75
CA ALA A 14 -17.41 -6.27 -5.54
C ALA A 14 -18.46 -6.22 -4.42
N ASP A 15 -18.24 -5.45 -3.35
CA ASP A 15 -19.29 -5.23 -2.34
C ASP A 15 -20.47 -4.44 -2.91
N GLU A 16 -20.21 -3.37 -3.67
CA GLU A 16 -21.24 -2.53 -4.32
C GLU A 16 -22.11 -3.34 -5.29
N GLU A 17 -21.55 -4.36 -5.93
CA GLU A 17 -22.25 -5.25 -6.85
C GLU A 17 -22.90 -6.48 -6.18
N GLY A 18 -22.78 -6.61 -4.86
CA GLY A 18 -23.41 -7.71 -4.11
C GLY A 18 -22.64 -9.03 -4.16
N TYR A 19 -21.32 -9.00 -4.38
CA TYR A 19 -20.43 -10.17 -4.41
C TYR A 19 -19.52 -10.25 -3.17
N PRO A 20 -20.05 -10.56 -1.97
CA PRO A 20 -19.28 -10.49 -0.71
C PRO A 20 -18.11 -11.48 -0.66
N GLN A 21 -18.25 -12.64 -1.30
CA GLN A 21 -17.16 -13.64 -1.34
C GLN A 21 -15.98 -13.18 -2.19
N ILE A 22 -16.26 -12.50 -3.32
CA ILE A 22 -15.24 -11.93 -4.20
C ILE A 22 -14.56 -10.74 -3.52
N ALA A 23 -15.34 -9.89 -2.85
CA ALA A 23 -14.78 -8.80 -2.07
C ALA A 23 -13.85 -9.31 -0.96
N ARG A 24 -14.22 -10.39 -0.26
CA ARG A 24 -13.36 -11.06 0.73
C ARG A 24 -12.07 -11.59 0.10
N LEU A 25 -12.15 -12.20 -1.08
CA LEU A 25 -10.97 -12.69 -1.81
C LEU A 25 -10.01 -11.55 -2.14
N PHE A 26 -10.49 -10.44 -2.68
CA PHE A 26 -9.65 -9.28 -2.99
C PHE A 26 -9.03 -8.66 -1.75
N ARG A 27 -9.76 -8.58 -0.63
CA ARG A 27 -9.19 -8.11 0.65
C ARG A 27 -8.07 -9.03 1.14
N ALA A 28 -8.24 -10.35 1.04
CA ALA A 28 -7.21 -11.31 1.43
C ALA A 28 -5.95 -11.16 0.55
N ALA A 29 -6.12 -11.04 -0.77
CA ALA A 29 -5.01 -10.79 -1.70
C ALA A 29 -4.31 -9.45 -1.40
N SER A 30 -5.07 -8.39 -1.12
CA SER A 30 -4.52 -7.10 -0.71
C SER A 30 -3.69 -7.21 0.57
N ALA A 31 -4.16 -7.95 1.58
CA ALA A 31 -3.41 -8.19 2.82
C ALA A 31 -2.10 -8.97 2.57
N ALA A 32 -2.12 -9.97 1.69
CA ALA A 32 -0.91 -10.69 1.29
C ALA A 32 0.12 -9.76 0.60
N GLU A 33 -0.35 -8.89 -0.28
CA GLU A 33 0.49 -7.87 -0.94
C GLU A 33 1.13 -6.89 0.05
N THR A 34 0.44 -6.54 1.14
CA THR A 34 1.02 -5.73 2.23
C THR A 34 2.18 -6.47 2.89
N VAL A 35 2.01 -7.76 3.19
CA VAL A 35 3.06 -8.61 3.77
C VAL A 35 4.26 -8.68 2.83
N HIS A 36 4.05 -8.91 1.54
CA HIS A 36 5.14 -8.92 0.55
C HIS A 36 5.88 -7.58 0.52
N ALA A 37 5.15 -6.46 0.46
CA ALA A 37 5.75 -5.13 0.43
C ALA A 37 6.58 -4.84 1.70
N HIS A 38 6.07 -5.16 2.89
CA HIS A 38 6.81 -4.97 4.13
C HIS A 38 8.04 -5.86 4.24
N ASN A 39 7.96 -7.12 3.80
CA ASN A 39 9.11 -8.02 3.80
C ASN A 39 10.21 -7.50 2.87
N HIS A 40 9.86 -7.08 1.66
CA HIS A 40 10.84 -6.47 0.75
C HIS A 40 11.44 -5.19 1.34
N LEU A 41 10.62 -4.28 1.88
CA LEU A 41 11.12 -3.03 2.48
C LEU A 41 12.09 -3.31 3.63
N ARG A 42 11.79 -4.31 4.47
CA ARG A 42 12.69 -4.75 5.55
C ARG A 42 14.00 -5.31 5.02
N ILE A 43 13.97 -6.18 4.01
CA ILE A 43 15.18 -6.79 3.42
C ILE A 43 16.06 -5.71 2.77
N MET A 44 15.45 -4.69 2.16
CA MET A 44 16.17 -3.56 1.57
C MET A 44 16.69 -2.55 2.61
N GLY A 45 16.42 -2.76 3.90
CA GLY A 45 16.81 -1.82 4.97
C GLY A 45 16.04 -0.50 4.95
N GLY A 46 14.88 -0.46 4.28
CA GLY A 46 14.03 0.73 4.18
C GLY A 46 13.10 0.94 5.38
N ILE A 47 13.18 0.10 6.41
CA ILE A 47 12.51 0.34 7.69
C ILE A 47 13.60 0.70 8.71
N LYS A 48 13.69 1.99 9.06
CA LYS A 48 14.70 2.54 9.98
C LYS A 48 14.06 2.98 11.30
N SER A 49 14.74 3.79 12.10
CA SER A 49 14.13 4.41 13.28
C SER A 49 12.94 5.30 12.90
N THR A 50 12.03 5.54 13.85
CA THR A 50 10.87 6.41 13.61
C THR A 50 11.28 7.81 13.15
N GLU A 51 12.35 8.37 13.71
CA GLU A 51 12.88 9.67 13.31
C GLU A 51 13.33 9.67 11.85
N GLU A 52 14.13 8.68 11.45
CA GLU A 52 14.62 8.55 10.07
C GLU A 52 13.46 8.34 9.07
N ASN A 53 12.47 7.52 9.44
CA ASN A 53 11.31 7.27 8.58
C ASN A 53 10.45 8.55 8.40
N ILE A 54 10.35 9.41 9.43
CA ILE A 54 9.66 10.70 9.31
C ILE A 54 10.41 11.62 8.35
N GLN A 55 11.74 11.70 8.45
CA GLN A 55 12.54 12.52 7.54
C GLN A 55 12.42 12.05 6.08
N GLU A 56 12.41 10.72 5.87
CA GLU A 56 12.17 10.13 4.54
C GLU A 56 10.79 10.54 3.98
N ALA A 57 9.74 10.47 4.81
CA ALA A 57 8.40 10.86 4.41
C ALA A 57 8.30 12.36 4.06
N ILE A 58 8.90 13.24 4.87
CA ILE A 58 8.95 14.69 4.59
C ILE A 58 9.64 14.95 3.26
N GLY A 59 10.78 14.30 3.00
CA GLY A 59 11.50 14.44 1.74
C GLY A 59 10.67 14.00 0.53
N GLY A 60 9.98 12.87 0.64
CA GLY A 60 9.09 12.36 -0.40
C GLY A 60 7.95 13.32 -0.73
N GLU A 61 7.19 13.75 0.27
CA GLU A 61 6.05 14.67 0.09
C GLU A 61 6.50 16.05 -0.45
N THR A 62 7.66 16.55 0.01
CA THR A 62 8.23 17.81 -0.48
C THR A 62 8.60 17.72 -1.95
N TYR A 63 9.17 16.59 -2.39
CA TYR A 63 9.48 16.37 -3.80
C TYR A 63 8.22 16.29 -4.66
N GLU A 64 7.21 15.55 -4.21
CA GLU A 64 5.93 15.45 -4.94
C GLU A 64 5.28 16.82 -5.11
N PHE A 65 5.26 17.65 -4.06
CA PHE A 65 4.65 18.98 -4.10
C PHE A 65 5.38 19.99 -5.00
N ASN A 66 6.71 19.96 -5.06
CA ASN A 66 7.47 20.99 -5.79
C ASN A 66 7.78 20.62 -7.24
N GLU A 67 7.92 19.33 -7.54
CA GLU A 67 8.48 18.88 -8.82
C GLU A 67 7.51 18.03 -9.66
N MET A 68 6.47 17.45 -9.05
CA MET A 68 5.56 16.52 -9.73
C MET A 68 4.15 17.09 -9.98
N TYR A 69 3.68 18.01 -9.13
CA TYR A 69 2.39 18.70 -9.23
C TYR A 69 2.57 20.19 -9.48
#